data_AF-A0A961RMU9-F1
#
_entry.id   AF-A0A961RMU9-F1
#
_cell.length_a   1.000
_cell.length_b   1.000
_cell.length_c   1.000
_cell.angle_alpha   90.00
_cell.angle_beta   90.00
_cell.angle_gamma   90.00
#
_symmetry.space_group_name_H-M   'P 1'
#
loop_
_entity.id
_entity.type
_entity.pdbx_description
1 polymer ?
#
loop_
_entity_poly.entity_id
_entity_poly.type
_entity_poly.pdbx_seq_one_letter_code
_entity_poly.pdbx_strand_id
1 'polypeptide(L)'
;ARRQAISRIRDVQQVKKLFDVLGPRYQERNGGYTRVLKAGFRYGDNAPMAVIELVDRDVDAKGAADRARVEAEAAAEGEEA
;
A
#
# COMPACT_ATOMS: atom_id res chain seq x y z
N ALA A 1 -15.84 17.72 3.50
CA ALA A 1 -14.86 16.63 3.44
C ALA A 1 -14.41 16.28 2.01
N ARG A 2 -15.17 15.54 1.18
CA ARG A 2 -14.70 15.08 -0.15
C ARG A 2 -14.20 16.20 -1.07
N ARG A 3 -14.94 17.30 -1.21
CA ARG A 3 -14.51 18.48 -2.01
C ARG A 3 -13.21 19.12 -1.51
N GLN A 4 -12.99 19.17 -0.20
CA GLN A 4 -11.76 19.69 0.40
C GLN A 4 -10.57 18.73 0.18
N ALA A 5 -10.81 17.41 0.21
CA ALA A 5 -9.78 16.43 -0.10
C ALA A 5 -9.35 16.51 -1.57
N ILE A 6 -10.30 16.68 -2.50
CA ILE A 6 -10.01 16.88 -3.93
C ILE A 6 -9.16 18.14 -4.16
N SER A 7 -9.45 19.25 -3.50
CA SER A 7 -8.64 20.47 -3.68
C SER A 7 -7.19 20.33 -3.20
N ARG A 8 -6.94 19.46 -2.21
CA ARG A 8 -5.60 19.18 -1.67
C ARG A 8 -4.84 18.13 -2.48
N ILE A 9 -5.47 17.00 -2.77
CA ILE A 9 -4.85 15.83 -3.41
C ILE A 9 -4.81 16.00 -4.94
N ARG A 10 -5.78 16.73 -5.50
CA ARG A 10 -5.94 17.00 -6.95
C ARG A 10 -6.10 15.76 -7.82
N ASP A 11 -6.37 14.60 -7.21
CA ASP A 11 -6.65 13.33 -7.88
C ASP A 11 -7.95 12.72 -7.33
N VAL A 12 -8.93 12.57 -8.21
CA VAL A 12 -10.27 12.06 -7.86
C VAL A 12 -10.23 10.57 -7.51
N GLN A 13 -9.38 9.77 -8.17
CA GLN A 13 -9.26 8.34 -7.92
C GLN A 13 -8.62 8.08 -6.55
N GLN A 14 -7.59 8.84 -6.19
CA GLN A 14 -6.98 8.73 -4.85
C GLN A 14 -7.95 9.18 -3.76
N VAL A 15 -8.73 10.23 -4.00
CA VAL A 15 -9.77 10.66 -3.04
C VAL A 15 -10.86 9.59 -2.91
N LYS A 16 -11.27 8.95 -4.01
CA LYS A 16 -12.21 7.83 -3.97
C LYS A 16 -11.68 6.72 -3.06
N LYS A 17 -10.42 6.29 -3.27
CA LYS A 17 -9.75 5.28 -2.42
C LYS A 17 -9.67 5.70 -0.96
N LEU A 18 -9.36 6.97 -0.69
CA LEU A 18 -9.25 7.52 0.66
C LEU A 18 -10.55 7.31 1.45
N PHE A 19 -11.71 7.62 0.86
CA PHE A 19 -12.98 7.53 1.56
C PHE A 19 -13.60 6.13 1.50
N ASP A 20 -13.42 5.40 0.41
CA ASP A 20 -14.11 4.12 0.21
C ASP A 20 -13.32 2.94 0.80
N VAL A 21 -11.99 3.04 0.91
CA VAL A 21 -11.13 1.94 1.39
C VAL A 21 -10.45 2.32 2.70
N LEU A 22 -9.77 3.47 2.76
CA LEU A 22 -8.98 3.84 3.95
C LEU A 22 -9.84 4.36 5.11
N GLY A 23 -10.94 5.05 4.80
CA GLY A 23 -11.90 5.53 5.81
C GLY A 23 -12.47 4.40 6.67
N PRO A 24 -13.10 3.38 6.07
CA PRO A 24 -13.60 2.21 6.80
C PRO A 24 -12.48 1.45 7.54
N ARG A 25 -11.31 1.29 6.91
CA ARG A 25 -10.16 0.60 7.53
C ARG A 25 -9.75 1.19 8.87
N TYR A 26 -9.85 2.51 9.03
CA TYR A 26 -9.38 3.21 10.24
C TYR A 26 -10.50 3.78 11.09
N GLN A 27 -11.75 3.31 10.92
CA GLN A 27 -12.90 3.87 11.64
C GLN A 27 -12.74 3.79 13.17
N GLU A 28 -12.11 2.73 13.67
CA GLU A 28 -11.91 2.49 15.11
C GLU A 28 -10.60 3.09 15.65
N ARG A 29 -9.72 3.59 14.77
CA ARG A 29 -8.38 4.05 15.14
C ARG A 29 -8.37 5.55 15.42
N ASN A 30 -8.08 5.94 16.67
CA ASN A 30 -7.97 7.34 17.10
C ASN A 30 -6.56 7.91 16.85
N GLY A 31 -6.17 8.06 15.58
CA GLY A 31 -4.89 8.65 15.18
C GLY A 31 -3.75 7.65 14.96
N GLY A 32 -2.59 8.15 14.52
CA GLY A 32 -1.42 7.33 14.20
C GLY A 32 -1.63 6.43 12.97
N TYR A 33 -2.08 7.00 11.85
CA TYR A 33 -2.39 6.25 10.61
C TYR A 33 -1.15 5.90 9.78
N THR A 34 0.01 6.46 10.10
CA THR A 34 1.27 6.25 9.39
C THR A 34 2.37 5.78 10.33
N ARG A 35 3.30 5.00 9.77
CA ARG A 35 4.55 4.59 10.43
C ARG A 35 5.73 5.02 9.55
N VAL A 36 6.78 5.52 10.19
CA VAL A 36 8.04 5.89 9.52
C VAL A 36 9.15 5.00 10.04
N LEU A 37 9.82 4.28 9.13
CA LEU A 37 10.93 3.39 9.42
C LEU A 37 12.21 3.98 8.81
N LYS A 38 13.26 4.14 9.62
CA LYS A 38 14.57 4.63 9.12
C LYS A 38 15.16 3.60 8.17
N ALA A 39 15.67 4.07 7.03
CA ALA A 39 16.18 3.23 5.94
C ALA A 39 17.62 3.61 5.56
N GLY A 40 18.44 3.93 6.57
CA GLY A 40 19.85 4.28 6.37
C GLY A 40 20.03 5.57 5.56
N PHE A 41 21.09 5.60 4.76
CA PHE A 41 21.46 6.75 3.93
C PHE A 41 21.51 6.37 2.46
N ARG A 42 21.09 7.29 1.59
CA ARG A 42 21.11 7.12 0.14
C ARG A 42 22.55 7.14 -0.37
N TYR A 43 22.85 6.19 -1.26
CA TYR A 43 24.16 6.11 -1.90
C TYR A 43 24.41 7.34 -2.79
N GLY A 44 25.62 7.91 -2.69
CA GLY A 44 26.08 9.05 -3.50
C GLY A 44 26.00 10.40 -2.80
N ASP A 45 24.91 10.70 -2.08
CA ASP A 45 24.71 11.99 -1.40
C ASP A 45 24.53 11.87 0.12
N ASN A 46 24.57 10.65 0.66
CA ASN A 46 24.40 10.35 2.08
C ASN A 46 23.11 10.97 2.66
N ALA A 47 22.05 11.11 1.86
CA ALA A 47 20.77 11.65 2.33
C ALA A 47 20.08 10.64 3.26
N PRO A 48 19.61 11.03 4.47
CA PRO A 48 18.91 10.12 5.37
C PRO A 48 17.58 9.67 4.76
N MET A 49 17.41 8.37 4.59
CA MET A 49 16.23 7.76 3.98
C MET A 49 15.28 7.20 5.03
N ALA A 50 14.00 7.17 4.68
CA ALA A 50 12.97 6.50 5.47
C ALA A 50 11.90 5.91 4.56
N VAL A 51 11.30 4.82 5.02
CA VAL A 51 10.09 4.23 4.44
C VAL A 51 8.91 4.71 5.25
N ILE A 52 7.94 5.34 4.58
CA ILE A 52 6.65 5.69 5.17
C ILE A 52 5.60 4.69 4.71
N GLU A 53 4.84 4.15 5.65
CA GLU A 53 3.76 3.21 5.37
C GLU A 53 2.48 3.57 6.12
N LEU A 54 1.36 3.08 5.58
CA LEU A 54 0.06 3.08 6.24
C LEU A 54 0.01 1.91 7.23
N VAL A 55 -0.49 2.18 8.44
CA VAL A 55 -0.64 1.17 9.51
C VAL A 55 -1.79 0.21 9.18
N ASP A 56 -1.82 -0.99 9.76
CA ASP A 56 -2.89 -1.99 9.53
C ASP A 56 -3.10 -2.31 8.02
N ARG A 57 -2.05 -2.12 7.21
CA ARG A 57 -2.07 -2.53 5.80
C ARG A 57 -1.99 -4.05 5.72
N ASP A 58 -2.66 -4.60 4.73
CA ASP A 58 -2.47 -5.98 4.32
C ASP A 58 -1.02 -6.19 3.86
N VAL A 59 -0.31 -7.09 4.55
CA VAL A 59 1.09 -7.43 4.26
C VAL A 59 1.19 -8.42 3.10
N ASP A 60 0.16 -9.22 2.89
CA ASP A 60 0.09 -10.26 1.87
C ASP A 60 -0.32 -9.68 0.50
N ALA A 61 -0.99 -8.53 0.49
CA ALA A 61 -1.35 -7.83 -0.75
C ALA A 61 -0.15 -7.56 -1.68
N LYS A 62 1.08 -7.44 -1.14
CA LYS A 62 2.28 -7.23 -1.95
C LYS A 62 2.70 -8.55 -2.61
N GLY A 63 2.68 -8.60 -3.94
CA GLY A 63 3.09 -9.77 -4.72
C GLY A 63 2.03 -10.86 -4.83
N ALA A 64 0.81 -10.64 -4.32
CA ALA A 64 -0.28 -11.60 -4.42
C ALA A 64 -0.60 -12.00 -5.87
N ALA A 65 -0.59 -11.03 -6.79
CA ALA A 65 -0.83 -11.30 -8.21
C ALA A 65 0.31 -12.12 -8.86
N ASP A 66 1.55 -11.89 -8.45
CA ASP A 66 2.69 -12.65 -8.97
C ASP A 66 2.71 -14.08 -8.42
N ARG A 67 2.42 -14.26 -7.11
CA ARG A 67 2.26 -15.58 -6.50
C ARG A 67 1.12 -16.38 -7.15
N ALA A 68 -0.04 -15.75 -7.35
CA ALA A 68 -1.17 -16.39 -8.01
C ALA A 68 -0.85 -16.82 -9.46
N ARG A 69 -0.05 -16.02 -10.18
CA ARG A 69 0.44 -16.41 -11.51
C ARG A 69 1.34 -17.63 -11.45
N VAL A 70 2.33 -17.63 -10.55
CA VAL A 70 3.27 -18.75 -10.39
C VAL A 70 2.55 -20.03 -9.95
N GLU A 71 1.58 -19.93 -9.04
CA GLU A 71 0.76 -21.07 -8.59
C GLU A 71 -0.10 -21.64 -9.73
N ALA A 72 -0.67 -20.78 -10.58
CA ALA A 72 -1.43 -21.22 -11.75
C ALA A 72 -0.54 -21.88 -12.82
N GLU A 73 0.66 -21.34 -13.05
CA GLU A 73 1.67 -21.94 -13.95
C GLU A 73 2.10 -23.32 -13.43
N ALA A 74 2.40 -23.45 -12.13
CA ALA A 74 2.79 -24.73 -11.51
C ALA A 74 1.66 -25.77 -11.49
N ALA A 75 0.40 -25.36 -11.33
CA ALA A 75 -0.75 -26.25 -11.38
C ALA A 75 -0.98 -26.81 -12.79
N ALA A 76 -0.79 -25.99 -13.83
CA ALA A 76 -0.91 -26.42 -15.22
C ALA A 76 0.18 -27.45 -15.60
N GLU A 77 1.42 -27.24 -15.16
CA GLU A 77 2.52 -28.20 -15.38
C GLU A 77 2.32 -29.53 -14.64
N GLY A 78 1.64 -29.51 -13.49
CA GLY A 78 1.34 -30.71 -12.70
C GLY A 78 0.15 -31.54 -13.21
N GLU A 79 -0.79 -30.93 -13.95
CA GLU A 79 -1.90 -31.65 -14.60
C GLU A 79 -1.49 -32.31 -15.93
N GLU A 80 -0.38 -31.88 -16.54
CA GLU A 80 0.16 -32.44 -17.79
C GLU A 80 1.12 -33.64 -17.58
N ALA A 81 1.42 -34.02 -16.33
CA ALA A 81 2.38 -35.08 -15.96
C ALA A 81 1.73 -36.43 -15.57
#